data_AF-A0A978SDT0-F1
#
_entry.id   AF-A0A978SDT0-F1
#
_cell.length_a   1.000
_cell.length_b   1.000
_cell.length_c   1.000
_cell.angle_alpha   90.00
_cell.angle_beta   90.00
_cell.angle_gamma   90.00
#
_symmetry.space_group_name_H-M   'P 1'
#
loop_
_entity.id
_entity.type
_entity.pdbx_description
1 polymer ?
#
loop_
_entity_poly.entity_id
_entity_poly.type
_entity_poly.pdbx_seq_one_letter_code
_entity_poly.pdbx_strand_id
1 'polypeptide(L)'
;MRSQWECLLQNLGEWQGSFTRLSPTGEVLSDVPTVVSFVGLNSNQTMRQTVQRFTNPPEEQVLEYSSLGRGILLFENGAFSQGSIQFGPFSEFGAELGLIWGDRRLRLVQLYDKQSELSQLTLIRERLAGTDAAERLPLQLTDLLGSWQGEALTLDRDWSEPQSYSTQLRLWQSGETTLNQELSLPGGQTIASQATIRNHQLLFEQGSQTLQVLMLPDGASSTCPLKIQPGKPFFLEAGWLLQPDLRQRIIRSYSDRGEWTTLTLVTEQKVA
;
A
#
# COMPACT_ATOMS: atom_id res chain seq x y z
N MET A 1 -7.14 -9.15 21.12
CA MET A 1 -6.52 -8.30 20.09
C MET A 1 -5.05 -8.14 20.43
N ARG A 2 -4.19 -8.19 19.41
CA ARG A 2 -2.75 -7.93 19.55
C ARG A 2 -2.50 -6.45 19.81
N SER A 3 -1.56 -6.14 20.69
CA SER A 3 -0.96 -4.81 20.75
C SER A 3 -0.21 -4.51 19.45
N GLN A 4 0.01 -3.24 19.13
CA GLN A 4 0.76 -2.88 17.92
C GLN A 4 2.18 -3.42 17.90
N TRP A 5 2.80 -3.54 19.08
CA TRP A 5 4.10 -4.16 19.18
C TRP A 5 4.05 -5.63 18.79
N GLU A 6 3.04 -6.37 19.26
CA GLU A 6 2.81 -7.77 18.84
C GLU A 6 2.44 -7.90 17.35
N CYS A 7 1.73 -6.92 16.78
CA CYS A 7 1.50 -6.83 15.33
C CYS A 7 2.81 -6.64 14.57
N LEU A 8 3.71 -5.79 15.06
CA LEU A 8 5.04 -5.59 14.48
C LEU A 8 5.87 -6.87 14.54
N LEU A 9 5.79 -7.62 15.64
CA LEU A 9 6.48 -8.90 15.78
C LEU A 9 6.03 -9.97 14.75
N GLN A 10 4.90 -9.79 14.07
CA GLN A 10 4.52 -10.66 12.94
C GLN A 10 5.44 -10.51 11.72
N ASN A 11 6.26 -9.47 11.69
CA ASN A 11 7.23 -9.23 10.63
C ASN A 11 8.62 -9.82 10.90
N LEU A 12 8.80 -10.52 12.03
CA LEU A 12 10.06 -11.21 12.37
C LEU A 12 10.49 -12.18 11.28
N GLY A 13 11.80 -12.29 11.08
CA GLY A 13 12.40 -13.17 10.07
C GLY A 13 13.28 -12.42 9.09
N GLU A 14 13.92 -13.19 8.21
CA GLU A 14 14.75 -12.68 7.14
C GLU A 14 13.94 -12.64 5.84
N TRP A 15 13.82 -11.47 5.26
CA TRP A 15 13.04 -11.19 4.06
C TRP A 15 13.98 -10.87 2.90
N GLN A 16 14.01 -11.75 1.90
CA GLN A 16 14.87 -11.64 0.72
C GLN A 16 14.05 -11.13 -0.46
N GLY A 17 14.58 -10.18 -1.22
CA GLY A 17 13.80 -9.53 -2.26
C GLY A 17 14.58 -8.46 -3.01
N SER A 18 13.86 -7.44 -3.47
CA SER A 18 14.47 -6.26 -4.07
C SER A 18 13.71 -4.98 -3.76
N PHE A 19 14.42 -3.85 -3.81
CA PHE A 19 13.86 -2.51 -3.79
C PHE A 19 13.84 -1.99 -5.23
N THR A 20 12.66 -1.96 -5.83
CA THR A 20 12.43 -1.50 -7.21
C THR A 20 11.98 -0.05 -7.21
N ARG A 21 12.81 0.86 -7.72
CA ARG A 21 12.45 2.26 -7.91
C ARG A 21 11.65 2.39 -9.20
N LEU A 22 10.49 3.05 -9.12
CA LEU A 22 9.64 3.31 -10.27
C LEU A 22 9.46 4.82 -10.49
N SER A 23 9.24 5.20 -11.74
CA SER A 23 8.80 6.54 -12.10
C SER A 23 7.38 6.83 -11.56
N PRO A 24 6.93 8.09 -11.55
CA PRO A 24 5.54 8.44 -11.21
C PRO A 24 4.47 7.77 -12.10
N THR A 25 4.86 7.26 -13.27
CA THR A 25 4.00 6.53 -14.20
C THR A 25 4.16 5.02 -14.10
N GLY A 26 4.99 4.51 -13.18
CA GLY A 26 5.15 3.07 -12.94
C GLY A 26 6.21 2.38 -13.80
N GLU A 27 7.06 3.14 -14.51
CA GLU A 27 8.19 2.56 -15.25
C GLU A 27 9.32 2.17 -14.28
N VAL A 28 9.93 1.00 -14.48
CA VAL A 28 11.05 0.53 -13.66
C VAL A 28 12.31 1.34 -13.99
N LEU A 29 12.85 2.04 -13.00
CA LEU A 29 14.07 2.85 -13.13
C LEU A 29 15.30 2.11 -12.63
N SER A 30 15.17 1.37 -11.54
CA SER A 30 16.24 0.53 -10.99
C SER A 30 15.66 -0.57 -10.11
N ASP A 31 16.39 -1.67 -9.97
CA ASP A 31 16.05 -2.77 -9.08
C ASP A 31 17.30 -3.19 -8.32
N VAL A 32 17.26 -3.09 -6.98
CA VAL A 32 18.40 -3.38 -6.12
C VAL A 32 18.04 -4.58 -5.24
N PRO A 33 18.75 -5.72 -5.35
CA PRO A 33 18.53 -6.85 -4.46
C PRO A 33 18.77 -6.46 -2.99
N THR A 34 17.94 -6.99 -2.10
CA THR A 34 18.00 -6.69 -0.66
C THR A 34 17.75 -7.91 0.21
N VAL A 35 18.35 -7.88 1.40
CA VAL A 35 17.93 -8.70 2.54
C VAL A 35 17.50 -7.76 3.67
N VAL A 36 16.30 -7.97 4.21
CA VAL A 36 15.77 -7.25 5.36
C VAL A 36 15.50 -8.23 6.49
N SER A 37 16.27 -8.15 7.57
CA SER A 37 16.11 -9.03 8.73
C SER A 37 15.48 -8.29 9.90
N PHE A 38 14.46 -8.89 10.51
CA PHE A 38 13.84 -8.46 11.75
C PHE A 38 14.10 -9.50 12.84
N VAL A 39 14.84 -9.10 13.88
CA VAL A 39 15.21 -9.96 15.00
C VAL A 39 14.70 -9.38 16.31
N GLY A 40 13.97 -10.20 17.07
CA GLY A 40 13.55 -9.86 18.42
C GLY A 40 14.71 -10.03 19.41
N LEU A 41 14.95 -9.01 20.22
CA LEU A 41 15.94 -8.97 21.30
C LEU A 41 15.23 -8.77 22.64
N ASN A 42 15.91 -9.08 23.74
CA ASN A 42 15.41 -8.84 25.10
C ASN A 42 13.99 -9.42 25.31
N SER A 43 13.80 -10.70 24.98
CA SER A 43 12.49 -11.36 25.01
C SER A 43 11.43 -10.62 24.17
N ASN A 44 11.82 -10.21 22.96
CA ASN A 44 11.00 -9.45 22.00
C ASN A 44 10.54 -8.07 22.49
N GLN A 45 11.18 -7.46 23.49
CA GLN A 45 10.91 -6.07 23.89
C GLN A 45 11.63 -5.05 23.02
N THR A 46 12.62 -5.49 22.24
CA THR A 46 13.36 -4.68 21.28
C THR A 46 13.36 -5.41 19.94
N MET A 47 13.21 -4.67 18.86
CA MET A 47 13.33 -5.17 17.49
C MET A 47 14.59 -4.58 16.87
N ARG A 48 15.47 -5.42 16.34
CA ARG A 48 16.56 -5.02 15.45
C ARG A 48 16.13 -5.28 14.01
N GLN A 49 16.14 -4.23 13.20
CA GLN A 49 15.98 -4.30 11.76
C GLN A 49 17.33 -4.07 11.09
N THR A 50 17.75 -5.01 10.24
CA THR A 50 18.93 -4.85 9.38
C THR A 50 18.49 -4.85 7.94
N VAL A 51 18.83 -3.80 7.18
CA VAL A 51 18.56 -3.66 5.75
C VAL A 51 19.88 -3.70 5.01
N GLN A 52 20.12 -4.76 4.26
CA GLN A 52 21.25 -4.93 3.36
C GLN A 52 20.81 -4.67 1.93
N ARG A 53 21.51 -3.77 1.24
CA ARG A 53 21.30 -3.47 -0.19
C ARG A 53 22.54 -3.89 -0.95
N PHE A 54 22.38 -4.76 -1.94
CA PHE A 54 23.48 -5.28 -2.75
C PHE A 54 23.81 -4.34 -3.91
N THR A 55 24.18 -3.11 -3.56
CA THR A 55 24.75 -2.10 -4.46
C THR A 55 26.26 -2.29 -4.62
N ASN A 56 26.92 -1.41 -5.39
CA ASN A 56 28.37 -1.38 -5.50
C ASN A 56 28.91 0.02 -5.10
N PRO A 57 29.48 0.19 -3.88
CA PRO A 57 29.69 -0.83 -2.84
C PRO A 57 28.38 -1.25 -2.14
N PRO A 58 28.35 -2.43 -1.47
CA PRO A 58 27.20 -2.85 -0.68
C PRO A 58 26.91 -1.88 0.48
N GLU A 59 25.64 -1.68 0.78
CA GLU A 59 25.19 -0.82 1.87
C GLU A 59 24.46 -1.63 2.94
N GLU A 60 24.71 -1.33 4.21
CA GLU A 60 24.00 -1.91 5.34
C GLU A 60 23.50 -0.81 6.27
N GLN A 61 22.25 -0.94 6.71
CA GLN A 61 21.62 -0.06 7.67
C GLN A 61 21.03 -0.89 8.80
N VAL A 62 21.39 -0.56 10.05
CA VAL A 62 20.86 -1.21 11.25
C VAL A 62 20.04 -0.20 12.05
N LEU A 63 18.83 -0.59 12.43
CA LEU A 63 17.92 0.17 13.26
C LEU A 63 17.50 -0.70 14.44
N GLU A 64 17.48 -0.11 15.64
CA GLU A 64 16.92 -0.74 16.83
C GLU A 64 15.85 0.16 17.42
N TYR A 65 14.73 -0.44 17.78
CA TYR A 65 13.64 0.27 18.44
C TYR A 65 12.99 -0.63 19.49
N SER A 66 12.53 -0.01 20.57
CA SER A 66 11.80 -0.65 21.68
C SER A 66 10.42 0.00 21.88
N SER A 67 10.00 0.82 20.91
CA SER A 67 8.69 1.49 20.87
C SER A 67 8.35 1.87 19.43
N LEU A 68 7.08 2.17 19.18
CA LEU A 68 6.59 2.59 17.87
C LEU A 68 6.45 4.11 17.80
N GLY A 69 6.83 4.69 16.67
CA GLY A 69 6.59 6.10 16.38
C GLY A 69 5.09 6.39 16.17
N ARG A 70 4.71 7.67 16.22
CA ARG A 70 3.30 8.09 15.96
C ARG A 70 2.86 8.02 14.49
N GLY A 71 3.79 7.68 13.60
CA GLY A 71 3.60 7.61 12.15
C GLY A 71 3.24 6.22 11.63
N ILE A 72 3.17 5.20 12.49
CA ILE A 72 2.92 3.80 12.11
C ILE A 72 1.65 3.26 12.77
N LEU A 73 0.86 2.50 12.00
CA LEU A 73 -0.22 1.64 12.46
C LEU A 73 -0.08 0.27 11.80
N LEU A 74 -0.42 -0.79 12.53
CA LEU A 74 -0.30 -2.17 12.11
C LEU A 74 -1.60 -2.94 12.38
N PHE A 75 -1.95 -3.80 11.43
CA PHE A 75 -3.00 -4.81 11.56
C PHE A 75 -2.46 -6.08 12.23
N GLU A 76 -3.37 -6.92 12.73
CA GLU A 76 -2.99 -8.11 13.50
C GLU A 76 -2.12 -9.09 12.73
N ASN A 77 -2.23 -9.15 11.39
CA ASN A 77 -1.40 -10.01 10.55
C ASN A 77 0.01 -9.45 10.29
N GLY A 78 0.30 -8.21 10.71
CA GLY A 78 1.56 -7.52 10.45
C GLY A 78 1.55 -6.58 9.25
N ALA A 79 0.44 -6.47 8.51
CA ALA A 79 0.28 -5.43 7.50
C ALA A 79 0.33 -4.05 8.19
N PHE A 80 0.89 -3.05 7.54
CA PHE A 80 1.17 -1.78 8.19
C PHE A 80 1.18 -0.60 7.23
N SER A 81 1.12 0.59 7.79
CA SER A 81 1.55 1.80 7.09
C SER A 81 2.40 2.66 7.99
N GLN A 82 3.51 3.18 7.45
CA GLN A 82 4.40 4.11 8.11
C GLN A 82 4.60 5.36 7.24
N GLY A 83 4.42 6.55 7.78
CA GLY A 83 4.66 7.77 7.01
C GLY A 83 4.36 9.06 7.76
N SER A 84 4.30 10.17 7.01
CA SER A 84 4.03 11.49 7.56
C SER A 84 2.67 11.53 8.27
N ILE A 85 2.62 12.09 9.48
CA ILE A 85 1.37 12.26 10.25
C ILE A 85 0.59 13.50 9.83
N GLN A 86 1.25 14.44 9.15
CA GLN A 86 0.74 15.72 8.72
C GLN A 86 1.31 16.01 7.34
N PHE A 87 0.45 16.40 6.41
CA PHE A 87 0.84 17.00 5.15
C PHE A 87 1.03 18.50 5.36
N GLY A 88 2.17 19.02 4.89
CA GLY A 88 2.52 20.44 4.94
C GLY A 88 2.82 20.97 3.54
N PRO A 89 2.45 22.22 3.21
CA PRO A 89 2.89 22.86 1.98
C PRO A 89 4.43 22.92 1.92
N PHE A 90 5.00 22.72 0.72
CA PHE A 90 6.44 22.88 0.44
C PHE A 90 7.40 21.91 1.16
N SER A 91 6.87 20.86 1.80
CA SER A 91 7.67 19.75 2.34
C SER A 91 7.53 18.50 1.47
N GLU A 92 8.57 17.69 1.43
CA GLU A 92 8.43 16.32 0.93
C GLU A 92 7.42 15.55 1.78
N PHE A 93 6.69 14.67 1.13
CA PHE A 93 5.62 13.91 1.77
C PHE A 93 5.59 12.49 1.25
N GLY A 94 5.18 11.55 2.08
CA GLY A 94 5.01 10.18 1.63
C GLY A 94 4.65 9.23 2.75
N ALA A 95 4.34 8.02 2.34
CA ALA A 95 4.14 6.90 3.23
C ALA A 95 4.53 5.59 2.54
N GLU A 96 4.85 4.64 3.38
CA GLU A 96 4.97 3.24 3.06
C GLU A 96 3.67 2.51 3.45
N LEU A 97 3.28 1.57 2.60
CA LEU A 97 2.11 0.72 2.72
C LEU A 97 2.57 -0.74 2.56
N GLY A 98 2.53 -1.51 3.64
CA GLY A 98 3.00 -2.89 3.69
C GLY A 98 1.86 -3.89 3.83
N LEU A 99 1.75 -4.81 2.88
CA LEU A 99 0.87 -5.98 2.92
C LEU A 99 1.71 -7.24 3.18
N ILE A 100 1.13 -8.20 3.92
CA ILE A 100 1.76 -9.49 4.25
C ILE A 100 0.75 -10.62 4.05
N TRP A 101 1.18 -11.66 3.34
CA TRP A 101 0.37 -12.82 3.05
C TRP A 101 1.22 -14.09 2.95
N GLY A 102 1.07 -14.97 3.94
CA GLY A 102 1.94 -16.15 4.07
C GLY A 102 3.41 -15.74 4.16
N ASP A 103 4.25 -16.42 3.39
CA ASP A 103 5.70 -16.21 3.36
C ASP A 103 6.14 -15.06 2.43
N ARG A 104 5.23 -14.13 2.14
CA ARG A 104 5.47 -13.01 1.22
C ARG A 104 4.99 -11.69 1.80
N ARG A 105 5.72 -10.63 1.46
CA ARG A 105 5.30 -9.26 1.72
C ARG A 105 5.48 -8.41 0.49
N LEU A 106 4.58 -7.45 0.37
CA LEU A 106 4.61 -6.42 -0.65
C LEU A 106 4.52 -5.07 0.03
N ARG A 107 5.55 -4.25 -0.13
CA ARG A 107 5.59 -2.90 0.44
C ARG A 107 5.70 -1.90 -0.69
N LEU A 108 4.90 -0.83 -0.62
CA LEU A 108 4.89 0.23 -1.61
C LEU A 108 5.10 1.56 -0.91
N VAL A 109 6.16 2.27 -1.31
CA VAL A 109 6.43 3.63 -0.88
C VAL A 109 5.96 4.59 -1.97
N GLN A 110 5.16 5.59 -1.59
CA GLN A 110 4.73 6.68 -2.47
C GLN A 110 5.32 7.98 -1.95
N LEU A 111 6.12 8.67 -2.77
CA LEU A 111 6.82 9.90 -2.41
C LEU A 111 6.39 11.07 -3.29
N TYR A 112 6.19 12.21 -2.64
CA TYR A 112 5.82 13.48 -3.23
C TYR A 112 6.91 14.51 -2.96
N ASP A 113 7.18 15.34 -3.97
CA ASP A 113 8.13 16.44 -3.87
C ASP A 113 7.56 17.66 -3.12
N LYS A 114 8.35 18.74 -3.07
CA LYS A 114 7.97 20.01 -2.43
C LYS A 114 6.86 20.74 -3.20
N GLN A 115 6.56 20.34 -4.43
CA GLN A 115 5.44 20.83 -5.23
C GLN A 115 4.19 19.98 -5.01
N SER A 116 4.26 18.99 -4.12
CA SER A 116 3.20 18.03 -3.81
C SER A 116 2.82 17.15 -5.00
N GLU A 117 3.74 16.97 -5.95
CA GLU A 117 3.59 16.10 -7.11
C GLU A 117 4.24 14.75 -6.82
N LEU A 118 3.61 13.66 -7.29
CA LEU A 118 4.20 12.33 -7.13
C LEU A 118 5.54 12.31 -7.86
N SER A 119 6.62 12.07 -7.12
CA SER A 119 7.98 12.15 -7.63
C SER A 119 8.62 10.77 -7.79
N GLN A 120 8.24 9.82 -6.94
CA GLN A 120 8.82 8.48 -6.95
C GLN A 120 7.91 7.46 -6.29
N LEU A 121 7.99 6.23 -6.79
CA LEU A 121 7.49 5.04 -6.09
C LEU A 121 8.65 4.09 -5.80
N THR A 122 8.57 3.35 -4.70
CA THR A 122 9.46 2.21 -4.45
C THR A 122 8.61 0.99 -4.16
N LEU A 123 8.62 0.01 -5.06
CA LEU A 123 7.97 -1.28 -4.87
C LEU A 123 8.99 -2.26 -4.27
N ILE A 124 8.64 -2.87 -3.14
CA ILE A 124 9.52 -3.77 -2.41
C ILE A 124 8.83 -5.13 -2.29
N ARG A 125 9.42 -6.10 -2.98
CA ARG A 125 8.86 -7.46 -3.12
C ARG A 125 9.76 -8.40 -2.36
N GLU A 126 9.23 -9.01 -1.32
CA GLU A 126 10.02 -9.80 -0.38
C GLU A 126 9.38 -11.18 -0.15
N ARG A 127 10.24 -12.18 0.01
CA ARG A 127 9.88 -13.53 0.47
C ARG A 127 10.65 -13.89 1.73
N LEU A 128 10.06 -14.72 2.57
CA LEU A 128 10.73 -15.22 3.75
C LEU A 128 11.85 -16.19 3.36
N ALA A 129 13.03 -16.06 3.97
CA ALA A 129 14.17 -16.92 3.72
C ALA A 129 13.82 -18.40 4.01
N GLY A 130 14.32 -19.30 3.15
CA GLY A 130 14.05 -20.74 3.26
C GLY A 130 12.70 -21.19 2.67
N THR A 131 11.93 -20.29 2.06
CA THR A 131 10.64 -20.61 1.40
C THR A 131 10.74 -20.52 -0.12
N ASP A 132 9.84 -21.17 -0.83
CA ASP A 132 9.73 -21.16 -2.30
C ASP A 132 8.59 -20.27 -2.82
N ALA A 133 8.09 -19.35 -1.98
CA ALA A 133 6.94 -18.51 -2.30
C ALA A 133 7.21 -17.60 -3.52
N ALA A 134 6.63 -17.98 -4.67
CA ALA A 134 6.91 -17.38 -5.97
C ALA A 134 6.26 -16.01 -6.19
N GLU A 135 6.98 -15.07 -6.82
CA GLU A 135 6.41 -13.81 -7.31
C GLU A 135 5.23 -14.04 -8.25
N ARG A 136 4.28 -13.10 -8.21
CA ARG A 136 3.09 -13.12 -9.05
C ARG A 136 3.35 -12.44 -10.37
N LEU A 137 2.49 -12.73 -11.34
CA LEU A 137 2.52 -12.03 -12.62
C LEU A 137 2.25 -10.52 -12.42
N PRO A 138 2.82 -9.64 -13.28
CA PRO A 138 2.48 -8.23 -13.26
C PRO A 138 0.98 -8.03 -13.45
N LEU A 139 0.39 -7.13 -12.66
CA LEU A 139 -1.05 -6.88 -12.68
C LEU A 139 -1.50 -6.38 -14.05
N GLN A 140 -2.61 -6.91 -14.55
CA GLN A 140 -3.27 -6.43 -15.76
C GLN A 140 -4.69 -5.95 -15.44
N LEU A 141 -5.23 -5.08 -16.30
CA LEU A 141 -6.59 -4.56 -16.11
C LEU A 141 -7.62 -5.70 -16.12
N THR A 142 -7.42 -6.68 -17.00
CA THR A 142 -8.27 -7.87 -17.12
C THR A 142 -8.39 -8.65 -15.82
N ASP A 143 -7.35 -8.64 -14.98
CA ASP A 143 -7.36 -9.33 -13.69
C ASP A 143 -8.34 -8.66 -12.72
N LEU A 144 -8.52 -7.33 -12.84
CA LEU A 144 -9.37 -6.53 -11.97
C LEU A 144 -10.84 -6.45 -12.43
N LEU A 145 -11.11 -6.62 -13.73
CA LEU A 145 -12.48 -6.54 -14.27
C LEU A 145 -13.40 -7.58 -13.61
N GLY A 146 -14.61 -7.16 -13.25
CA GLY A 146 -15.61 -8.00 -12.58
C GLY A 146 -16.14 -7.37 -11.30
N SER A 147 -16.80 -8.19 -10.50
CA SER A 147 -17.34 -7.79 -9.19
C SER A 147 -16.49 -8.39 -8.09
N TRP A 148 -16.22 -7.60 -7.05
CA TRP A 148 -15.46 -7.96 -5.87
C TRP A 148 -16.30 -7.69 -4.64
N GLN A 149 -16.27 -8.60 -3.67
CA GLN A 149 -16.95 -8.47 -2.39
C GLN A 149 -15.99 -8.82 -1.27
N GLY A 150 -16.01 -8.05 -0.19
CA GLY A 150 -15.04 -8.24 0.87
C GLY A 150 -15.39 -7.54 2.16
N GLU A 151 -14.42 -7.53 3.07
CA GLU A 151 -14.49 -6.84 4.35
C GLU A 151 -13.32 -5.87 4.46
N ALA A 152 -13.61 -4.71 5.06
CA ALA A 152 -12.63 -3.71 5.41
C ALA A 152 -12.56 -3.57 6.93
N LEU A 153 -11.35 -3.44 7.44
CA LEU A 153 -11.05 -3.13 8.83
C LEU A 153 -10.32 -1.78 8.88
N THR A 154 -10.87 -0.82 9.60
CA THR A 154 -10.30 0.52 9.76
C THR A 154 -9.79 0.72 11.18
N LEU A 155 -8.53 1.17 11.29
CA LEU A 155 -7.88 1.60 12.52
C LEU A 155 -7.82 3.12 12.58
N ASP A 156 -8.27 3.68 13.70
CA ASP A 156 -8.07 5.08 14.05
C ASP A 156 -6.76 5.29 14.80
N ARG A 157 -6.18 6.49 14.67
CA ARG A 157 -4.92 6.83 15.33
C ARG A 157 -5.02 7.04 16.84
N ASP A 158 -6.22 7.32 17.32
CA ASP A 158 -6.49 7.52 18.74
C ASP A 158 -6.74 6.21 19.50
N TRP A 159 -6.57 5.06 18.82
CA TRP A 159 -6.79 3.72 19.36
C TRP A 159 -8.25 3.45 19.76
N SER A 160 -9.19 4.15 19.13
CA SER A 160 -10.59 3.78 19.15
C SER A 160 -10.80 2.35 18.64
N GLU A 161 -11.94 1.77 19.00
CA GLU A 161 -12.29 0.41 18.60
C GLU A 161 -12.29 0.29 17.05
N PRO A 162 -11.58 -0.71 16.48
CA PRO A 162 -11.53 -0.89 15.04
C PRO A 162 -12.91 -1.08 14.43
N GLN A 163 -13.15 -0.42 13.29
CA GLN A 163 -14.42 -0.51 12.59
C GLN A 163 -14.34 -1.52 11.45
N SER A 164 -15.28 -2.45 11.40
CA SER A 164 -15.39 -3.43 10.31
C SER A 164 -16.63 -3.19 9.47
N TYR A 165 -16.51 -3.31 8.15
CA TYR A 165 -17.65 -3.18 7.24
C TYR A 165 -17.44 -3.94 5.93
N SER A 166 -18.55 -4.33 5.31
CA SER A 166 -18.52 -4.97 4.00
C SER A 166 -18.25 -3.97 2.89
N THR A 167 -17.55 -4.42 1.85
CA THR A 167 -17.24 -3.64 0.64
C THR A 167 -17.74 -4.38 -0.58
N GLN A 168 -18.20 -3.64 -1.59
CA GLN A 168 -18.48 -4.18 -2.91
C GLN A 168 -17.89 -3.24 -3.95
N LEU A 169 -17.16 -3.81 -4.92
CA LEU A 169 -16.52 -3.08 -5.99
C LEU A 169 -16.88 -3.75 -7.31
N ARG A 170 -17.35 -2.98 -8.29
CA ARG A 170 -17.59 -3.45 -9.65
C ARG A 170 -16.76 -2.65 -10.63
N LEU A 171 -16.03 -3.34 -11.49
CA LEU A 171 -15.18 -2.76 -12.52
C LEU A 171 -15.58 -3.34 -13.88
N TRP A 172 -15.89 -2.49 -14.84
CA TRP A 172 -16.17 -2.93 -16.21
C TRP A 172 -15.70 -1.92 -17.23
N GLN A 173 -15.26 -2.42 -18.38
CA GLN A 173 -14.74 -1.61 -19.46
C GLN A 173 -15.87 -1.22 -20.43
N SER A 174 -15.88 0.04 -20.87
CA SER A 174 -16.76 0.56 -21.93
C SER A 174 -15.89 1.00 -23.11
N GLY A 175 -15.87 0.23 -24.20
CA GLY A 175 -14.98 0.49 -25.33
C GLY A 175 -13.50 0.26 -24.98
N GLU A 176 -12.56 0.80 -25.76
CA GLU A 176 -11.13 0.50 -25.55
C GLU A 176 -10.46 1.37 -24.48
N THR A 177 -11.01 2.55 -24.18
CA THR A 177 -10.30 3.60 -23.42
C THR A 177 -10.96 3.97 -22.10
N THR A 178 -12.14 3.43 -21.77
CA THR A 178 -12.88 3.82 -20.58
C THR A 178 -13.10 2.64 -19.65
N LEU A 179 -12.69 2.80 -18.39
CA LEU A 179 -13.05 1.92 -17.29
C LEU A 179 -14.13 2.61 -16.44
N ASN A 180 -15.15 1.86 -16.05
CA ASN A 180 -16.15 2.29 -15.09
C ASN A 180 -15.96 1.54 -13.78
N GLN A 181 -16.20 2.26 -12.69
CA GLN A 181 -16.08 1.76 -11.33
C GLN A 181 -17.32 2.14 -10.53
N GLU A 182 -17.86 1.16 -9.81
CA GLU A 182 -18.85 1.36 -8.75
C GLU A 182 -18.31 0.80 -7.44
N LEU A 183 -18.22 1.63 -6.41
CA LEU A 183 -17.82 1.23 -5.06
C LEU A 183 -18.99 1.46 -4.10
N SER A 184 -19.47 0.39 -3.47
CA SER A 184 -20.47 0.47 -2.41
C SER A 184 -19.78 0.59 -1.06
N LEU A 185 -20.14 1.65 -0.34
CA LEU A 185 -19.65 1.99 0.99
C LEU A 185 -20.67 1.62 2.08
N PRO A 186 -20.26 1.60 3.36
CA PRO A 186 -21.18 1.43 4.47
C PRO A 186 -22.34 2.43 4.42
N GLY A 187 -23.54 2.00 4.80
CA GLY A 187 -24.73 2.84 4.78
C GLY A 187 -25.44 2.92 3.41
N GLY A 188 -25.04 2.11 2.43
CA GLY A 188 -25.73 1.99 1.14
C GLY A 188 -25.37 3.07 0.12
N GLN A 189 -24.41 3.94 0.43
CA GLN A 189 -23.89 4.91 -0.51
C GLN A 189 -23.07 4.19 -1.59
N THR A 190 -23.29 4.54 -2.86
CA THR A 190 -22.49 4.04 -3.98
C THR A 190 -21.77 5.20 -4.66
N ILE A 191 -20.48 5.05 -4.87
CA ILE A 191 -19.64 5.97 -5.62
C ILE A 191 -19.43 5.37 -7.01
N ALA A 192 -19.98 6.02 -8.04
CA ALA A 192 -19.70 5.70 -9.43
C ALA A 192 -18.65 6.67 -9.99
N SER A 193 -17.68 6.15 -10.72
CA SER A 193 -16.61 6.95 -11.34
C SER A 193 -16.10 6.30 -12.62
N GLN A 194 -15.49 7.10 -13.48
CA GLN A 194 -14.85 6.64 -14.71
C GLN A 194 -13.37 7.00 -14.71
N ALA A 195 -12.58 6.10 -15.29
CA ALA A 195 -11.18 6.31 -15.58
C ALA A 195 -10.88 6.19 -17.07
N THR A 196 -9.93 6.99 -17.52
CA THR A 196 -9.29 6.81 -18.82
C THR A 196 -8.19 5.77 -18.71
N ILE A 197 -8.20 4.77 -19.58
CA ILE A 197 -7.20 3.70 -19.65
C ILE A 197 -6.01 4.19 -20.49
N ARG A 198 -4.80 4.10 -19.93
CA ARG A 198 -3.53 4.45 -20.57
C ARG A 198 -2.51 3.35 -20.30
N ASN A 199 -2.52 2.30 -21.11
CA ASN A 199 -1.66 1.13 -20.94
C ASN A 199 -1.78 0.56 -19.50
N HIS A 200 -0.71 0.63 -18.71
CA HIS A 200 -0.66 0.23 -17.29
C HIS A 200 -1.15 1.28 -16.27
N GLN A 201 -1.75 2.39 -16.72
CA GLN A 201 -2.28 3.45 -15.87
C GLN A 201 -3.79 3.66 -16.09
N LEU A 202 -4.52 3.88 -15.02
CA LEU A 202 -5.93 4.32 -15.03
C LEU A 202 -5.99 5.72 -14.43
N LEU A 203 -6.62 6.67 -15.13
CA LEU A 203 -6.70 8.06 -14.70
C LEU A 203 -8.13 8.48 -14.38
N PHE A 204 -8.39 8.81 -13.11
CA PHE A 204 -9.68 9.29 -12.61
C PHE A 204 -9.63 10.82 -12.45
N GLU A 205 -10.35 11.54 -13.31
CA GLU A 205 -10.33 13.02 -13.35
C GLU A 205 -11.63 13.65 -12.82
N GLN A 206 -12.66 12.84 -12.57
CA GLN A 206 -13.98 13.30 -12.11
C GLN A 206 -14.04 13.66 -10.61
N GLY A 207 -13.02 13.28 -9.84
CA GLY A 207 -12.96 13.49 -8.39
C GLY A 207 -12.54 14.90 -7.99
N SER A 208 -12.43 15.13 -6.67
CA SER A 208 -11.93 16.39 -6.12
C SER A 208 -10.47 16.67 -6.51
N GLN A 209 -9.73 15.63 -6.85
CA GLN A 209 -8.36 15.66 -7.37
C GLN A 209 -8.15 14.50 -8.34
N THR A 210 -7.22 14.66 -9.26
CA THR A 210 -6.86 13.61 -10.21
C THR A 210 -6.16 12.47 -9.48
N LEU A 211 -6.79 11.30 -9.50
CA LEU A 211 -6.24 10.06 -8.96
C LEU A 211 -5.72 9.20 -10.11
N GLN A 212 -4.60 8.52 -9.88
CA GLN A 212 -4.13 7.48 -10.77
C GLN A 212 -4.15 6.12 -10.07
N VAL A 213 -4.35 5.07 -10.86
CA VAL A 213 -4.06 3.69 -10.47
C VAL A 213 -3.01 3.15 -11.42
N LEU A 214 -1.87 2.74 -10.89
CA LEU A 214 -0.81 2.08 -11.64
C LEU A 214 -0.88 0.58 -11.41
N MET A 215 -0.86 -0.19 -12.49
CA MET A 215 -0.71 -1.64 -12.45
C MET A 215 0.78 -1.97 -12.49
N LEU A 216 1.25 -2.71 -11.48
CA LEU A 216 2.67 -2.89 -11.17
C LEU A 216 3.05 -4.38 -11.15
N PRO A 217 4.37 -4.70 -11.12
CA PRO A 217 4.84 -6.08 -10.93
C PRO A 217 4.28 -6.75 -9.67
N ASP A 218 4.32 -8.09 -9.63
CA ASP A 218 3.91 -8.90 -8.49
C ASP A 218 2.43 -8.72 -8.08
N GLY A 219 1.54 -8.54 -9.05
CA GLY A 219 0.11 -8.33 -8.81
C GLY A 219 -0.21 -7.03 -8.08
N ALA A 220 0.74 -6.09 -8.00
CA ALA A 220 0.60 -4.88 -7.21
C ALA A 220 -0.15 -3.78 -7.94
N SER A 221 -0.78 -2.89 -7.18
CA SER A 221 -1.32 -1.62 -7.69
C SER A 221 -0.96 -0.46 -6.77
N SER A 222 -0.70 0.71 -7.36
CA SER A 222 -0.54 1.98 -6.63
C SER A 222 -1.71 2.90 -6.96
N THR A 223 -2.53 3.25 -5.97
CA THR A 223 -3.59 4.25 -6.13
C THR A 223 -3.23 5.50 -5.34
N CYS A 224 -3.07 6.63 -6.01
CA CYS A 224 -2.69 7.88 -5.35
C CYS A 224 -3.01 9.12 -6.19
N PRO A 225 -3.10 10.31 -5.57
CA PRO A 225 -3.19 11.58 -6.30
C PRO A 225 -1.96 11.81 -7.17
N LEU A 226 -2.12 12.33 -8.38
CA LEU A 226 -0.97 12.84 -9.16
C LEU A 226 -0.31 14.04 -8.45
N LYS A 227 -1.15 14.86 -7.83
CA LYS A 227 -0.75 16.02 -7.03
C LYS A 227 -1.68 16.16 -5.84
N ILE A 228 -1.12 16.23 -4.64
CA ILE A 228 -1.89 16.48 -3.42
C ILE A 228 -2.26 17.97 -3.38
N GLN A 229 -3.55 18.26 -3.32
CA GLN A 229 -4.06 19.64 -3.27
C GLN A 229 -4.32 20.06 -1.82
N PRO A 230 -3.75 21.19 -1.34
CA PRO A 230 -4.06 21.72 -0.01
C PRO A 230 -5.56 21.96 0.18
N GLY A 231 -6.07 21.69 1.38
CA GLY A 231 -7.48 21.90 1.71
C GLY A 231 -8.44 20.82 1.17
N LYS A 232 -7.92 19.72 0.61
CA LYS A 232 -8.73 18.59 0.15
C LYS A 232 -8.30 17.30 0.87
N PRO A 233 -9.26 16.46 1.28
CA PRO A 233 -8.91 15.15 1.80
C PRO A 233 -8.29 14.30 0.69
N PHE A 234 -7.38 13.41 1.06
CA PHE A 234 -6.73 12.52 0.11
C PHE A 234 -6.36 11.20 0.79
N PHE A 235 -5.95 10.23 0.01
CA PHE A 235 -5.49 8.95 0.53
C PHE A 235 -4.34 8.42 -0.32
N LEU A 236 -3.54 7.55 0.28
CA LEU A 236 -2.52 6.75 -0.39
C LEU A 236 -2.94 5.29 -0.27
N GLU A 237 -2.97 4.56 -1.38
CA GLU A 237 -3.43 3.18 -1.40
C GLU A 237 -2.47 2.28 -2.18
N ALA A 238 -2.26 1.08 -1.63
CA ALA A 238 -1.56 -0.02 -2.27
C ALA A 238 -2.52 -1.20 -2.35
N GLY A 239 -2.55 -1.87 -3.50
CA GLY A 239 -3.30 -3.10 -3.70
C GLY A 239 -2.38 -4.25 -4.06
N TRP A 240 -2.80 -5.46 -3.75
CA TRP A 240 -2.10 -6.69 -4.09
C TRP A 240 -3.09 -7.79 -4.46
N LEU A 241 -3.06 -8.21 -5.73
CA LEU A 241 -3.80 -9.36 -6.20
C LEU A 241 -3.07 -10.63 -5.74
N LEU A 242 -3.57 -11.25 -4.68
CA LEU A 242 -2.96 -12.41 -4.02
C LEU A 242 -3.19 -13.70 -4.79
N GLN A 243 -4.36 -13.83 -5.40
CA GLN A 243 -4.80 -14.92 -6.28
C GLN A 243 -5.72 -14.31 -7.35
N PRO A 244 -6.05 -15.01 -8.45
CA PRO A 244 -6.94 -14.46 -9.49
C PRO A 244 -8.29 -13.94 -8.97
N ASP A 245 -8.73 -14.47 -7.83
CA ASP A 245 -9.99 -14.17 -7.16
C ASP A 245 -9.82 -13.60 -5.75
N LEU A 246 -8.60 -13.31 -5.28
CA LEU A 246 -8.35 -12.77 -3.93
C LEU A 246 -7.43 -11.57 -4.00
N ARG A 247 -7.88 -10.45 -3.46
CA ARG A 247 -7.14 -9.18 -3.46
C ARG A 247 -7.14 -8.54 -2.07
N GLN A 248 -6.03 -7.90 -1.72
CA GLN A 248 -5.94 -7.02 -0.57
C GLN A 248 -5.65 -5.59 -1.00
N ARG A 249 -6.15 -4.63 -0.22
CA ARG A 249 -5.87 -3.21 -0.38
C ARG A 249 -5.60 -2.59 0.98
N ILE A 250 -4.64 -1.69 1.05
CA ILE A 250 -4.36 -0.91 2.27
C ILE A 250 -4.39 0.57 1.92
N ILE A 251 -5.16 1.33 2.70
CA ILE A 251 -5.50 2.73 2.40
C ILE A 251 -5.17 3.58 3.62
N ARG A 252 -4.25 4.52 3.46
CA ARG A 252 -3.88 5.53 4.45
C ARG A 252 -4.57 6.85 4.12
N SER A 253 -5.46 7.31 5.00
CA SER A 253 -6.36 8.44 4.73
C SER A 253 -5.94 9.72 5.45
N TYR A 254 -6.12 10.86 4.78
CA TYR A 254 -5.81 12.18 5.32
C TYR A 254 -7.02 13.11 5.22
N SER A 255 -7.20 13.95 6.24
CA SER A 255 -8.23 14.98 6.26
C SER A 255 -7.95 16.11 5.27
N ASP A 256 -8.90 17.01 5.09
CA ASP A 256 -8.74 18.26 4.34
C ASP A 256 -7.70 19.21 4.95
N ARG A 257 -7.40 19.04 6.24
CA ARG A 257 -6.30 19.71 6.96
C ARG A 257 -4.95 19.01 6.78
N GLY A 258 -4.91 17.91 6.04
CA GLY A 258 -3.69 17.13 5.82
C GLY A 258 -3.27 16.28 7.02
N GLU A 259 -4.12 16.12 8.02
CA GLU A 259 -3.83 15.26 9.17
C GLU A 259 -4.07 13.80 8.78
N TRP A 260 -3.15 12.89 9.10
CA TRP A 260 -3.42 11.46 8.98
C TRP A 260 -4.56 11.10 9.94
N THR A 261 -5.63 10.48 9.43
CA THR A 261 -6.82 10.12 10.19
C THR A 261 -6.90 8.62 10.47
N THR A 262 -6.90 7.79 9.43
CA THR A 262 -7.15 6.35 9.54
C THR A 262 -6.24 5.51 8.67
N LEU A 263 -6.19 4.20 8.97
CA LEU A 263 -5.60 3.17 8.13
C LEU A 263 -6.63 2.06 7.92
N THR A 264 -6.93 1.71 6.66
CA THR A 264 -7.91 0.68 6.32
C THR A 264 -7.26 -0.47 5.57
N LEU A 265 -7.53 -1.70 5.97
CA LEU A 265 -7.17 -2.92 5.25
C LEU A 265 -8.44 -3.56 4.70
N VAL A 266 -8.48 -3.78 3.40
CA VAL A 266 -9.57 -4.45 2.69
C VAL A 266 -9.07 -5.81 2.21
N THR A 267 -9.86 -6.86 2.43
CA THR A 267 -9.68 -8.16 1.78
C THR A 267 -10.94 -8.47 0.99
N GLU A 268 -10.81 -8.65 -0.31
CA GLU A 268 -11.92 -8.80 -1.25
C GLU A 268 -11.73 -10.03 -2.14
N GLN A 269 -12.82 -10.74 -2.39
CA GLN A 269 -12.90 -11.88 -3.29
C GLN A 269 -13.68 -11.53 -4.54
N LYS A 270 -13.24 -12.06 -5.68
CA LYS A 270 -13.93 -11.91 -6.95
C LYS A 270 -15.17 -12.79 -6.97
N VAL A 271 -16.31 -12.23 -7.32
CA VAL A 271 -17.57 -12.95 -7.47
C VAL A 271 -17.58 -13.63 -8.83
N ALA A 272 -17.95 -14.92 -8.83
CA ALA A 272 -18.11 -15.72 -10.04
C ALA A 272 -19.24 -15.22 -10.96
#